data_AF-A0A949TK00-F1
#
_entry.id   AF-A0A949TK00-F1
#
_cell.length_a   1.000
_cell.length_b   1.000
_cell.length_c   1.000
_cell.angle_alpha   90.00
_cell.angle_beta   90.00
_cell.angle_gamma   90.00
#
_symmetry.space_group_name_H-M   'P 1'
#
loop_
_entity.id
_entity.type
_entity.pdbx_description
1 polymer ?
#
loop_
_entity_poly.entity_id
_entity_poly.type
_entity_poly.pdbx_seq_one_letter_code
_entity_poly.pdbx_strand_id
1 'polypeptide(L)'
;MKAPASRSYRKYLIDSLQNRLRAAGYISVMLELDEDGYDAKIFRSALEEVVEARKRSDDFSQTAQQNYEQADKILAETGGAEILKLIEFLDALGYRISLVGKD
;
A
#
# COMPACT_ATOMS: atom_id res chain seq x y z
N MET A 1 10.34 18.02 23.99
CA MET A 1 10.90 17.18 22.91
C MET A 1 10.34 15.77 23.01
N LYS A 2 9.54 15.31 22.04
CA LYS A 2 9.18 13.89 21.86
C LYS A 2 9.06 13.63 20.36
N ALA A 3 10.13 13.13 19.74
CA ALA A 3 10.09 12.51 18.41
C ALA A 3 11.21 11.48 18.10
N PRO A 4 11.88 10.80 19.06
CA PRO A 4 12.80 9.71 18.69
C PRO A 4 12.05 8.41 18.30
N ALA A 5 10.89 8.14 18.90
CA ALA A 5 10.15 6.89 18.68
C ALA A 5 9.53 6.78 17.27
N SER A 6 8.98 7.87 16.72
CA SER A 6 8.34 7.86 15.39
C SER A 6 9.35 7.70 14.25
N ARG A 7 10.52 8.33 14.35
CA ARG A 7 11.62 8.14 13.39
C ARG A 7 12.17 6.71 13.44
N SER A 8 12.30 6.14 14.64
CA SER A 8 12.69 4.73 14.82
C SER A 8 11.68 3.78 14.18
N TYR A 9 10.37 4.03 14.40
CA TYR A 9 9.31 3.21 13.85
C TYR A 9 9.23 3.25 12.32
N ARG A 10 9.25 4.44 11.70
CA ARG A 10 9.24 4.55 10.23
C ARG A 10 10.44 3.83 9.61
N LYS A 11 11.64 3.99 10.21
CA LYS A 11 12.83 3.27 9.74
C LYS A 11 12.61 1.76 9.81
N TYR A 12 12.18 1.25 10.96
CA TYR A 12 11.86 -0.16 11.13
C TYR A 12 10.82 -0.66 10.12
N LEU A 13 9.75 0.11 9.89
CA LEU A 13 8.70 -0.22 8.94
C LEU A 13 9.29 -0.38 7.53
N ILE A 14 9.97 0.65 7.02
CA ILE A 14 10.57 0.61 5.69
C ILE A 14 11.57 -0.56 5.55
N ASP A 15 12.40 -0.79 6.57
CA ASP A 15 13.36 -1.90 6.55
C ASP A 15 12.63 -3.27 6.53
N SER A 16 11.50 -3.42 7.25
CA SER A 16 10.69 -4.64 7.24
C SER A 16 9.96 -4.89 5.91
N LEU A 17 9.55 -3.83 5.21
CA LEU A 17 8.81 -3.88 3.94
C LEU A 17 9.71 -4.26 2.76
N GLN A 18 11.03 -4.35 2.93
CA GLN A 18 11.91 -4.92 1.89
C GLN A 18 11.60 -6.39 1.62
N ASN A 19 11.07 -7.11 2.62
CA ASN A 19 10.57 -8.46 2.45
C ASN A 19 9.21 -8.44 1.71
N ARG A 20 9.11 -9.13 0.57
CA ARG A 20 7.91 -9.14 -0.27
C ARG A 20 6.65 -9.65 0.43
N LEU A 21 6.78 -10.65 1.32
CA LEU A 21 5.64 -11.17 2.09
C LEU A 21 5.15 -10.15 3.12
N ARG A 22 6.07 -9.46 3.79
CA ARG A 22 5.73 -8.35 4.71
C ARG A 22 5.02 -7.23 3.96
N ALA A 23 5.53 -6.83 2.78
CA ALA A 23 4.91 -5.80 1.95
C ALA A 23 3.51 -6.20 1.46
N ALA A 24 3.34 -7.43 0.98
CA ALA A 24 2.05 -7.93 0.53
C ALA A 24 1.01 -7.94 1.68
N GLY A 25 1.39 -8.43 2.86
CA GLY A 25 0.52 -8.40 4.04
C GLY A 25 0.20 -6.97 4.47
N TYR A 26 1.19 -6.07 4.44
CA TYR A 26 1.00 -4.67 4.80
C TYR A 26 -0.03 -3.95 3.91
N ILE A 27 0.06 -4.12 2.59
CA ILE A 27 -0.92 -3.53 1.67
C ILE A 27 -2.28 -4.25 1.75
N SER A 28 -2.30 -5.56 1.95
CA SER A 28 -3.56 -6.32 2.12
C SER A 28 -4.35 -5.78 3.31
N VAL A 29 -3.69 -5.52 4.44
CA VAL A 29 -4.34 -4.89 5.61
C VAL A 29 -4.99 -3.56 5.25
N MET A 30 -4.40 -2.74 4.38
CA MET A 30 -4.99 -1.46 3.97
C MET A 30 -6.18 -1.60 3.01
N LEU A 31 -6.30 -2.73 2.31
CA LEU A 31 -7.41 -3.06 1.43
C LEU A 31 -8.54 -3.81 2.16
N GLU A 32 -8.22 -4.52 3.24
CA GLU A 32 -9.16 -5.29 4.07
C GLU A 32 -9.88 -4.45 5.13
N LEU A 33 -9.68 -3.13 5.17
CA LEU A 33 -10.41 -2.29 6.11
C LEU A 33 -11.86 -2.13 5.58
N ASP A 34 -12.81 -2.80 6.24
CA ASP A 34 -14.26 -2.94 5.93
C ASP A 34 -15.06 -1.60 5.85
N GLU A 35 -16.40 -1.60 6.00
CA GLU A 35 -17.32 -0.46 5.74
C GLU A 35 -16.95 0.91 6.38
N ASP A 36 -16.13 0.95 7.43
CA ASP A 36 -15.59 2.17 8.07
C ASP A 36 -14.07 2.40 7.82
N GLY A 37 -13.47 1.58 6.96
CA GLY A 37 -12.08 1.19 7.08
C GLY A 37 -11.16 1.62 5.93
N TYR A 38 -11.58 1.50 4.67
CA TYR A 38 -10.72 1.90 3.56
C TYR A 38 -10.55 3.42 3.54
N ASP A 39 -9.32 3.88 3.78
CA ASP A 39 -8.93 5.28 3.61
C ASP A 39 -7.90 5.37 2.48
N ALA A 40 -8.29 5.99 1.38
CA ALA A 40 -7.43 6.16 0.21
C ALA A 40 -6.13 6.93 0.52
N LYS A 41 -6.12 7.83 1.52
CA LYS A 41 -4.89 8.53 1.94
C LYS A 41 -3.95 7.57 2.66
N ILE A 42 -4.49 6.70 3.51
CA ILE A 42 -3.71 5.67 4.20
C ILE A 42 -3.17 4.66 3.18
N PHE A 43 -4.01 4.21 2.25
CA PHE A 43 -3.62 3.30 1.18
C PHE A 43 -2.50 3.87 0.30
N ARG A 44 -2.64 5.13 -0.17
CA ARG A 44 -1.58 5.80 -0.94
C ARG A 44 -0.27 5.93 -0.16
N SER A 45 -0.35 6.29 1.12
CA SER A 45 0.84 6.37 1.99
C SER A 45 1.53 5.00 2.12
N ALA A 46 0.75 3.93 2.27
CA ALA A 46 1.29 2.58 2.35
C ALA A 46 1.97 2.15 1.04
N LEU A 47 1.41 2.52 -0.12
CA LEU A 47 2.07 2.31 -1.42
C LEU A 47 3.39 3.06 -1.52
N GLU A 48 3.46 4.31 -1.05
CA GLU A 48 4.71 5.09 -1.02
C GLU A 48 5.78 4.41 -0.16
N GLU A 49 5.41 3.92 1.02
CA GLU A 49 6.32 3.23 1.93
C GLU A 49 6.86 1.91 1.34
N VAL A 50 6.01 1.15 0.66
CA VAL A 50 6.46 -0.04 -0.08
C VAL A 50 7.39 0.36 -1.22
N VAL A 51 7.07 1.40 -2.00
CA VAL A 51 7.97 1.88 -3.07
C VAL A 51 9.32 2.32 -2.51
N GLU A 52 9.36 3.02 -1.39
CA GLU A 52 10.61 3.39 -0.72
C GLU A 52 11.40 2.14 -0.31
N ALA A 53 10.75 1.13 0.29
CA ALA A 53 11.41 -0.11 0.67
C ALA A 53 11.98 -0.88 -0.54
N ARG A 54 11.25 -0.92 -1.67
CA ARG A 54 11.70 -1.58 -2.89
C ARG A 54 12.88 -0.84 -3.54
N LYS A 55 12.88 0.49 -3.51
CA LYS A 55 14.04 1.30 -3.93
C LYS A 55 15.28 1.06 -3.07
N ARG A 56 15.12 0.90 -1.75
CA ARG A 56 16.24 0.60 -0.83
C ARG A 56 16.83 -0.80 -0.98
N SER A 57 16.06 -1.73 -1.55
CA SER A 57 16.51 -3.10 -1.82
C SER A 57 17.06 -3.29 -3.23
N ASP A 58 17.23 -2.20 -4.00
CA ASP A 58 17.61 -2.21 -5.42
C ASP A 58 16.73 -3.14 -6.29
N ASP A 59 15.51 -3.44 -5.82
CA ASP A 59 14.54 -4.35 -6.44
C ASP A 59 13.30 -3.56 -6.89
N PHE A 60 13.56 -2.48 -7.64
CA PHE A 60 12.53 -1.58 -8.15
C PHE A 60 12.80 -1.19 -9.60
N SER A 61 12.01 -1.76 -10.52
CA SER A 61 12.19 -1.55 -11.95
C SER A 61 11.63 -0.21 -12.43
N GLN A 62 12.11 0.26 -13.59
CA GLN A 62 11.56 1.44 -14.24
C GLN A 62 10.06 1.29 -14.57
N THR A 63 9.62 0.09 -14.97
CA THR A 63 8.21 -0.20 -15.19
C THR A 63 7.39 -0.07 -13.90
N ALA A 64 7.93 -0.52 -12.76
CA ALA A 64 7.28 -0.33 -11.47
C ALA A 64 7.17 1.15 -11.08
N GLN A 65 8.21 1.96 -11.33
CA GLN A 65 8.17 3.42 -11.13
C GLN A 65 7.06 4.07 -11.96
N GLN A 66 7.00 3.77 -13.26
CA GLN A 66 6.00 4.35 -14.17
C GLN A 66 4.57 3.96 -13.80
N ASN A 67 4.36 2.70 -13.38
CA ASN A 67 3.05 2.23 -12.93
C ASN A 67 2.66 2.88 -11.61
N TYR A 68 3.60 3.04 -10.66
CA TYR A 68 3.35 3.73 -9.41
C TYR A 68 2.96 5.20 -9.63
N GLU A 69 3.69 5.94 -10.47
CA GLU A 69 3.38 7.35 -10.76
C GLU A 69 1.98 7.52 -11.38
N GLN A 70 1.60 6.63 -12.30
CA GLN A 70 0.26 6.63 -12.90
C GLN A 70 -0.82 6.28 -11.88
N ALA A 71 -0.61 5.23 -11.08
CA ALA A 71 -1.55 4.82 -10.05
C ALA A 71 -1.72 5.92 -8.99
N ASP A 72 -0.63 6.50 -8.49
CA ASP A 72 -0.67 7.57 -7.50
C ASP A 72 -1.42 8.80 -8.04
N LYS A 73 -1.20 9.15 -9.31
CA LYS A 73 -1.95 10.23 -9.97
C LYS A 73 -3.45 9.95 -10.00
N ILE A 74 -3.86 8.76 -10.43
CA ILE A 74 -5.29 8.37 -10.48
C ILE A 74 -5.88 8.44 -9.07
N LEU A 75 -5.22 7.82 -8.08
CA LEU A 75 -5.68 7.79 -6.69
C LEU A 75 -5.76 9.20 -6.07
N ALA A 76 -4.90 10.12 -6.50
CA ALA A 76 -4.96 11.52 -6.10
C ALA A 76 -6.17 12.25 -6.70
N GLU A 77 -6.47 12.01 -7.97
CA GLU A 77 -7.55 12.65 -8.70
C GLU A 77 -8.92 12.14 -8.26
N THR A 78 -9.05 10.82 -8.04
CA THR A 78 -10.33 10.17 -7.72
C THR A 78 -10.57 10.03 -6.21
N GLY A 79 -9.53 10.22 -5.39
CA GLY A 79 -9.56 9.85 -3.99
C GLY A 79 -9.72 8.34 -3.76
N GLY A 80 -9.31 7.50 -4.73
CA GLY A 80 -9.39 6.04 -4.65
C GLY A 80 -10.81 5.47 -4.74
N ALA A 81 -11.76 6.23 -5.29
CA ALA A 81 -13.16 5.82 -5.42
C ALA A 81 -13.34 4.52 -6.23
N GLU A 82 -12.49 4.29 -7.24
CA GLU A 82 -12.50 3.08 -8.05
C GLU A 82 -12.11 1.83 -7.23
N ILE A 83 -11.14 1.95 -6.32
CA ILE A 83 -10.74 0.84 -5.44
C ILE A 83 -11.84 0.56 -4.43
N LEU A 84 -12.39 1.62 -3.80
CA LEU A 84 -13.49 1.48 -2.85
C LEU A 84 -14.69 0.77 -3.50
N LYS A 85 -15.09 1.21 -4.71
CA LYS A 85 -16.21 0.58 -5.44
C LYS A 85 -15.92 -0.87 -5.80
N LEU A 86 -14.67 -1.21 -6.11
CA LEU A 86 -14.27 -2.61 -6.36
C LEU A 86 -14.36 -3.45 -5.08
N ILE A 87 -13.89 -2.92 -3.94
CA ILE A 87 -13.98 -3.58 -2.63
C ILE A 87 -15.46 -3.84 -2.28
N GLU A 88 -16.31 -2.81 -2.32
CA GLU A 88 -17.74 -2.91 -2.03
C GLU A 88 -18.43 -3.95 -2.94
N PHE A 89 -18.09 -3.97 -4.24
CA PHE A 89 -18.65 -4.92 -5.18
C PHE A 89 -18.24 -6.36 -4.86
N LEU A 90 -16.96 -6.60 -4.56
CA LEU A 90 -16.47 -7.94 -4.23
C LEU A 90 -17.03 -8.41 -2.89
N ASP A 91 -17.15 -7.52 -1.91
CA ASP A 91 -17.74 -7.84 -0.60
C ASP A 91 -19.22 -8.22 -0.73
N ALA A 92 -19.98 -7.50 -1.57
CA ALA A 92 -21.38 -7.85 -1.89
C ALA A 92 -21.53 -9.24 -2.55
N LEU A 93 -20.46 -9.76 -3.17
CA LEU A 93 -20.40 -11.12 -3.71
C LEU A 93 -19.86 -12.16 -2.71
N GLY A 94 -19.45 -11.74 -1.51
CA GLY A 94 -18.82 -12.59 -0.49
C GLY A 94 -17.32 -12.82 -0.69
N TYR A 95 -16.64 -11.93 -1.43
CA TYR A 95 -15.20 -12.00 -1.70
C TYR A 95 -14.44 -10.82 -1.08
N ARG A 96 -13.13 -11.00 -0.84
CA ARG A 96 -12.21 -9.93 -0.40
C ARG A 96 -10.96 -9.87 -1.28
N ILE A 97 -10.36 -8.69 -1.37
CA ILE A 97 -9.09 -8.48 -2.08
C ILE A 97 -7.93 -8.80 -1.13
N SER A 98 -6.98 -9.60 -1.60
CA SER A 98 -5.70 -9.84 -0.91
C SER A 98 -4.54 -9.80 -1.89
N LEU A 99 -3.33 -9.51 -1.38
CA LEU A 99 -2.10 -9.54 -2.16
C LEU A 99 -1.25 -10.75 -1.79
N VAL A 100 -0.67 -11.35 -2.82
CA VAL A 100 0.31 -12.44 -2.68
C VAL A 100 1.63 -11.98 -3.31
N GLY A 101 2.73 -12.18 -2.61
CA GLY A 101 4.07 -11.92 -3.15
C GLY A 101 4.35 -12.84 -4.33
N LYS A 102 4.93 -12.30 -5.41
CA LYS A 102 5.42 -13.11 -6.53
C LYS A 102 6.80 -13.68 -6.20
N ASP A 103 6.97 -14.97 -6.47
CA ASP A 103 8.25 -15.69 -6.40
C ASP A 103 9.30 -15.05 -7.31
#